data_AF-A0A975TAI4-F1
#
_entry.id   AF-A0A975TAI4-F1
#
_cell.length_a   1.000
_cell.length_b   1.000
_cell.length_c   1.000
_cell.angle_alpha   90.00
_cell.angle_beta   90.00
_cell.angle_gamma   90.00
#
_symmetry.space_group_name_H-M   'P 1'
#
loop_
_entity.id
_entity.type
_entity.pdbx_description
1 polymer ?
#
loop_
_entity_poly.entity_id
_entity_poly.type
_entity_poly.pdbx_seq_one_letter_code
_entity_poly.pdbx_strand_id
1 'polypeptide(L)' 'MDTQLEAEILPGGNDSEFFQVQESWYPVHYIKDLDKSKPTPFTLLGQDIVIWWDKFTQS' A
#
# COMPACT_ATOMS: atom_id res chain seq x y z
N MET A 1 23.77 8.55 -23.25
CA MET A 1 23.69 8.10 -21.86
C MET A 1 22.58 8.92 -21.24
N ASP A 2 21.34 8.48 -21.49
CA ASP A 2 20.14 9.12 -20.99
C ASP A 2 20.01 8.77 -19.51
N THR A 3 20.34 9.72 -18.66
CA THR A 3 20.08 9.63 -17.23
C THR A 3 18.58 9.81 -17.04
N GLN A 4 17.85 8.71 -16.94
CA GLN A 4 16.46 8.72 -16.51
C GLN A 4 16.42 9.37 -15.12
N LEU A 5 15.86 10.57 -14.99
CA LEU A 5 15.55 11.15 -13.68
C LEU A 5 14.49 10.24 -13.06
N GLU A 6 14.85 9.50 -12.00
CA GLU A 6 13.89 8.90 -11.11
C GLU A 6 13.14 10.05 -10.43
N ALA A 7 11.89 10.28 -10.87
CA ALA A 7 11.02 11.27 -10.26
C ALA A 7 10.90 10.93 -8.76
N GLU A 8 11.17 11.92 -7.90
CA GLU A 8 11.04 11.76 -6.47
C GLU A 8 9.56 11.48 -6.14
N ILE A 9 9.26 10.26 -5.69
CA ILE A 9 7.90 9.86 -5.33
C ILE A 9 7.56 10.51 -3.99
N LEU A 10 6.70 11.53 -4.03
CA LEU A 10 6.17 12.20 -2.84
C LEU A 10 5.07 11.33 -2.21
N PRO A 11 4.68 11.58 -0.95
CA PRO A 11 3.64 10.80 -0.28
C PRO A 11 2.29 10.77 -0.99
N GLY A 12 2.04 11.70 -1.92
CA GLY A 12 0.85 11.80 -2.76
C GLY A 12 1.15 11.77 -4.26
N GLY A 13 2.16 11.01 -4.69
CA GLY A 13 2.50 10.84 -6.10
C GLY A 13 3.67 11.71 -6.56
N ASN A 14 3.80 11.92 -7.87
CA ASN A 14 4.96 12.61 -8.47
C ASN A 14 4.71 14.11 -8.70
N ASP A 15 3.58 14.64 -8.24
CA ASP A 15 3.18 16.04 -8.40
C ASP A 15 3.26 16.76 -7.04
N SER A 16 3.92 17.92 -7.02
CA SER A 16 4.10 18.75 -5.82
C SER A 16 2.93 19.73 -5.61
N GLU A 17 2.17 20.04 -6.66
CA GLU A 17 1.04 20.96 -6.60
C GLU A 17 -0.26 20.28 -6.15
N PHE A 18 -0.37 18.96 -6.36
CA PHE A 18 -1.57 18.20 -6.03
C PHE A 18 -1.26 16.91 -5.28
N PHE A 19 -2.03 16.65 -4.23
CA PHE A 19 -1.94 15.40 -3.48
C PHE A 19 -2.83 14.31 -4.12
N GLN A 20 -2.21 13.28 -4.68
CA GLN A 20 -2.91 12.15 -5.29
C GLN A 20 -3.28 11.11 -4.23
N VAL A 21 -4.44 11.32 -3.60
CA VAL A 21 -5.00 10.48 -2.53
C VAL A 21 -4.98 8.99 -2.91
N GLN A 22 -5.31 8.63 -4.14
CA GLN A 22 -5.35 7.22 -4.56
C GLN A 22 -3.96 6.57 -4.73
N GLU A 23 -2.90 7.36 -4.94
CA GLU A 23 -1.54 6.86 -5.10
C GLU A 23 -0.73 6.89 -3.80
N SER A 24 -1.39 7.26 -2.70
CA SER A 24 -0.75 7.41 -1.38
C SER A 24 -0.72 6.09 -0.61
N TRP A 25 0.32 5.89 0.20
CA TRP A 25 0.39 4.76 1.12
C TRP A 25 -0.45 5.00 2.39
N TYR A 26 -1.33 4.06 2.71
CA TYR A 26 -2.17 4.11 3.92
C TYR A 26 -1.81 2.99 4.90
N PRO A 27 -1.64 3.30 6.20
CA PRO A 27 -1.54 2.27 7.21
C PRO A 27 -2.91 1.62 7.38
N VAL A 28 -3.00 0.32 7.11
CA VAL A 28 -4.27 -0.42 7.18
C VAL A 28 -4.42 -1.23 8.47
N HIS A 29 -3.33 -1.71 9.07
CA HIS A 29 -3.39 -2.51 10.30
C HIS A 29 -2.02 -2.68 10.97
N TYR A 30 -2.00 -2.85 12.30
CA TYR A 30 -0.79 -3.30 13.00
C TYR A 30 -0.52 -4.78 12.74
N ILE A 31 0.73 -5.11 12.43
CA ILE A 31 1.16 -6.49 12.15
C ILE A 31 0.96 -7.41 13.36
N LYS A 32 1.22 -6.91 14.57
CA LYS A 32 1.09 -7.67 15.82
C LYS A 32 -0.32 -8.13 16.14
N ASP A 33 -1.33 -7.43 15.62
CA ASP A 33 -2.73 -7.68 15.92
C ASP A 33 -3.39 -8.58 14.86
N LEU A 34 -2.65 -8.89 13.78
CA LEU A 34 -3.12 -9.72 12.70
C LEU A 34 -2.86 -11.20 12.97
N ASP A 35 -3.90 -12.00 12.79
CA ASP A 35 -3.77 -13.46 12.79
C ASP A 35 -3.40 -13.94 11.38
N LYS A 36 -2.16 -14.40 11.23
CA LYS A 36 -1.61 -14.83 9.95
C LYS A 36 -2.34 -16.04 9.33
N SER A 37 -3.16 -16.75 10.10
CA SER A 37 -3.88 -17.93 9.64
C SER A 37 -5.18 -17.60 8.90
N LYS A 38 -5.70 -16.37 9.03
CA LYS A 38 -7.02 -15.97 8.54
C LYS A 38 -7.01 -14.63 7.78
N PRO A 39 -7.87 -14.47 6.76
CA PRO A 39 -8.07 -13.19 6.10
C PRO A 39 -8.68 -12.16 7.07
N THR A 40 -8.23 -10.92 6.99
CA THR A 40 -8.75 -9.80 7.79
C THR A 40 -9.43 -8.79 6.86
N PRO A 41 -10.75 -8.55 6.99
CA PRO A 41 -11.44 -7.54 6.22
C PRO A 41 -11.07 -6.12 6.70
N PHE A 42 -11.00 -5.17 5.77
CA PHE A 42 -10.75 -3.76 6.08
C PHE A 42 -11.41 -2.87 5.01
N THR A 43 -11.87 -1.67 5.38
CA THR A 43 -12.42 -0.69 4.43
C THR A 43 -11.49 0.51 4.36
N LEU A 44 -10.84 0.71 3.21
CA LEU A 44 -9.96 1.84 2.94
C LEU A 44 -10.66 2.82 2.01
N LEU A 45 -10.89 4.06 2.45
CA LEU A 45 -11.54 5.12 1.65
C LEU A 45 -12.87 4.68 1.01
N GLY A 46 -13.65 3.86 1.73
CA GLY A 46 -14.92 3.31 1.24
C GLY A 46 -14.79 2.10 0.32
N GLN A 47 -13.57 1.62 0.07
CA GLN A 47 -13.32 0.39 -0.68
C GLN A 47 -13.03 -0.76 0.28
N ASP A 48 -13.77 -1.86 0.12
CA ASP A 48 -13.54 -3.08 0.89
C ASP A 48 -12.35 -3.87 0.32
N ILE A 49 -11.41 -4.18 1.20
CA ILE A 49 -10.21 -4.97 0.90
C ILE A 49 -10.06 -6.10 1.93
N VAL A 50 -9.28 -7.12 1.56
CA VAL A 50 -8.93 -8.22 2.44
C VAL A 50 -7.41 -8.28 2.55
N ILE A 51 -6.91 -8.37 3.77
CA ILE A 51 -5.48 -8.56 4.08
C ILE A 51 -5.29 -10.03 4.43
N TRP A 52 -4.36 -10.73 3.78
CA TRP A 52 -4.04 -12.13 4.09
C TRP A 52 -2.54 -12.42 3.88
N TRP A 53 -2.06 -13.48 4.53
CA TRP A 53 -0.73 -14.04 4.27
C TRP A 53 -0.84 -15.14 3.24
N ASP A 54 -0.01 -15.05 2.21
CA ASP A 54 0.13 -16.14 1.25
C ASP A 54 0.77 -17.36 1.91
N LYS A 55 0.10 -18.50 1.79
CA LYS A 55 0.52 -19.78 2.37
C LYS A 55 1.56 -20.50 1.48
N PHE A 56 1.78 -20.03 0.26
CA PHE A 56 2.68 -20.63 -0.71
C PHE A 56 4.02 -19.91 -0.86
N THR A 57 4.34 -19.00 0.07
CA THR A 57 5.65 -18.33 0.08
C THR A 57 6.74 -19.30 0.57
N GLN A 58 7.15 -20.21 -0.31
CA GLN A 58 8.34 -21.06 -0.16
C GLN A 58 9.15 -20.93 -1.45
N SER A 59 10.25 -20.18 -1.38
CA SER A 59 11.30 -20.10 -2.41
C SER A 59 12.63 -19.89 -1.69
#